data_AF-A0A8B6FWY1-F1
#
_entry.id   AF-A0A8B6FWY1-F1
#
_cell.length_a   1.000
_cell.length_b   1.000
_cell.length_c   1.000
_cell.angle_alpha   90.00
_cell.angle_beta   90.00
_cell.angle_gamma   90.00
#
_symmetry.space_group_name_H-M   'P 1'
#
loop_
_entity.id
_entity.type
_entity.pdbx_description
1 polymer ?
#
loop_
_entity_poly.entity_id
_entity_poly.type
_entity_poly.pdbx_seq_one_letter_code
_entity_poly.pdbx_strand_id
1 'polypeptide(L)'
;MNLSAEQRSSVRKELLFANTICNEIRSAGEGTSTQARMRTRIVRNIVSGKTMKKYRMIKTLAQRIGLSRNKLAKVATKDINIKRFYRIREMGKHRYNVTRFLQRDENSRVMPGKADYVKTDDKKVQKRILTDYLSNLYHKFMMVHPTVKLSFTTFTRLRPKNILLTSFIRRDTCLCTKHQNMSFTLKAVKRLGIDVSLNAEKEVEKQEKIIQDMKNTEASDVVFSQWKRVKVEEKGRTKMTMKVVDSTVDKSGFSQKWIYSSFRKQMNEFKDHVTRIQTQYAQMKELKINLPKNHCIVHMDFAENYQCKSVEEIQSAYWNQTSVTIHPVVVYYKVDEDELLHKSIVVISDEMGHNSATVLSIIDLIIPENKQLLPTVECIHYWTDSPTSQYRNKAIFNAIANHSLDYGIRAKWNYWEAGHGKGPCDGIGGTSKRMADEAVRTGKVAIQDPHDFFAWTQSQSCSLKSIKFIFLPKDKCENKSKLLSEQKLRPVPGTMKLHAVAEKGNDVVAVRNTSCYCVTCLSDEFTCENWQLETVLKTGTQEGETAEVADEARETYPEMDYSIADYVAAIYLK
;
A
#
# COMPACT_ATOMS: atom_id res chain seq x y z
N MET A 1 -65.60 -46.78 -16.17
CA MET A 1 -66.39 -45.72 -16.81
C MET A 1 -66.36 -45.94 -18.32
N ASN A 2 -67.50 -46.28 -18.92
CA ASN A 2 -67.63 -46.40 -20.38
C ASN A 2 -67.83 -45.01 -20.98
N LEU A 3 -66.73 -44.33 -21.32
CA LEU A 3 -66.74 -43.03 -22.01
C LEU A 3 -67.15 -43.24 -23.48
N SER A 4 -67.98 -42.34 -24.02
CA SER A 4 -68.33 -42.32 -25.45
C SER A 4 -67.10 -42.00 -26.33
N ALA A 5 -67.16 -42.28 -27.63
CA ALA A 5 -66.04 -42.04 -28.55
C ALA A 5 -65.61 -40.56 -28.57
N GLU A 6 -66.57 -39.63 -28.53
CA GLU A 6 -66.32 -38.20 -28.45
C GLU A 6 -65.67 -37.79 -27.13
N GLN A 7 -66.14 -38.34 -26.01
CA GLN A 7 -65.56 -38.09 -24.70
C GLN A 7 -64.12 -38.60 -24.61
N ARG A 8 -63.82 -39.77 -25.21
CA ARG A 8 -62.44 -40.30 -25.28
C ARG A 8 -61.53 -39.40 -26.11
N SER A 9 -62.03 -38.88 -27.23
CA SER A 9 -61.27 -37.95 -28.08
C SER A 9 -60.96 -36.64 -27.35
N SER A 10 -61.95 -36.06 -26.67
CA SER A 10 -61.79 -34.84 -25.88
C SER A 10 -60.78 -35.02 -24.74
N VAL A 11 -60.90 -36.10 -23.95
CA VAL A 11 -59.94 -36.42 -22.87
C VAL A 11 -58.54 -36.66 -23.42
N ARG A 12 -58.40 -37.33 -24.57
CA ARG A 12 -57.10 -37.55 -25.22
C ARG A 12 -56.44 -36.24 -25.63
N LYS A 13 -57.21 -35.27 -26.15
CA LYS A 13 -56.70 -33.96 -26.57
C LYS A 13 -56.21 -33.13 -25.39
N GLU A 14 -56.95 -33.09 -24.28
CA GLU A 14 -56.55 -32.40 -23.05
C GLU A 14 -55.31 -33.03 -22.39
N LEU A 15 -55.24 -34.37 -22.37
CA LEU A 15 -54.06 -35.07 -21.87
C LEU A 15 -52.83 -34.81 -22.74
N LEU A 16 -52.99 -34.79 -24.06
CA LEU A 16 -51.91 -34.48 -24.99
C LEU A 16 -51.41 -33.05 -24.77
N PHE A 17 -52.30 -32.07 -24.68
CA PHE A 17 -51.96 -30.68 -24.39
C PHE A 17 -51.15 -30.53 -23.09
N ALA A 18 -51.64 -31.14 -22.00
CA ALA A 18 -50.95 -31.11 -20.71
C ALA A 18 -49.56 -31.79 -20.76
N ASN A 19 -49.43 -32.89 -21.50
CA ASN A 19 -48.16 -33.60 -21.66
C ASN A 19 -47.15 -32.80 -22.49
N THR A 20 -47.59 -32.19 -23.59
CA THR A 20 -46.73 -31.35 -24.44
C THR A 20 -46.18 -30.17 -23.65
N ILE A 21 -47.01 -29.46 -22.89
CA ILE A 21 -46.57 -28.35 -22.03
C ILE A 21 -45.56 -28.83 -20.97
N CYS A 22 -45.80 -29.98 -20.34
CA CYS A 22 -44.86 -30.51 -19.34
C CYS A 22 -43.50 -30.85 -19.95
N ASN A 23 -43.48 -31.38 -21.18
CA ASN A 23 -42.24 -31.71 -21.89
C ASN A 23 -41.46 -30.46 -22.32
N GLU A 24 -42.12 -29.42 -22.83
CA GLU A 24 -41.50 -28.12 -23.15
C GLU A 24 -40.89 -27.44 -21.92
N ILE A 25 -41.57 -27.53 -20.77
CA ILE A 25 -41.04 -26.99 -19.51
C ILE A 25 -39.82 -27.78 -19.03
N ARG A 26 -39.82 -29.10 -19.24
CA ARG A 26 -38.71 -29.97 -18.88
C ARG A 26 -37.49 -29.67 -19.74
N SER A 27 -37.64 -29.62 -21.06
CA SER A 27 -36.56 -29.31 -22.00
C SER A 27 -35.95 -27.92 -21.75
N ALA A 28 -36.77 -26.91 -21.44
CA ALA A 28 -36.29 -25.57 -21.11
C ALA A 28 -35.42 -25.51 -19.82
N GLY A 29 -35.49 -26.54 -18.98
CA GLY A 29 -34.73 -26.67 -17.73
C GLY A 29 -33.50 -27.58 -17.82
N GLU A 30 -33.25 -28.21 -18.97
CA GLU A 30 -32.10 -29.09 -19.19
C GLU A 30 -30.82 -28.27 -19.43
N GLY A 31 -29.74 -28.64 -18.72
CA GLY A 31 -28.42 -27.99 -18.81
C GLY A 31 -27.89 -27.44 -17.48
N THR A 32 -26.57 -27.41 -17.34
CA THR A 32 -25.87 -26.96 -16.12
C THR A 32 -25.48 -25.49 -16.15
N SER A 33 -25.66 -24.81 -17.28
CA SER A 33 -25.25 -23.42 -17.49
C SER A 33 -26.01 -22.43 -16.60
N THR A 34 -25.41 -21.28 -16.34
CA THR A 34 -26.02 -20.18 -15.58
C THR A 34 -27.34 -19.71 -16.20
N GLN A 35 -27.45 -19.76 -17.53
CA GLN A 35 -28.67 -19.41 -18.27
C GLN A 35 -29.76 -20.47 -18.12
N ALA A 36 -29.42 -21.77 -18.16
CA ALA A 36 -30.37 -22.86 -17.94
C ALA A 36 -30.96 -22.79 -16.53
N ARG A 37 -30.12 -22.67 -15.50
CA ARG A 37 -30.55 -22.49 -14.09
C ARG A 37 -31.46 -21.26 -13.90
N MET A 38 -31.22 -20.21 -14.69
CA MET A 38 -32.06 -19.01 -14.69
C MET A 38 -33.45 -19.28 -15.26
N ARG A 39 -33.53 -19.92 -16.45
CA ARG A 39 -34.80 -20.31 -17.09
C ARG A 39 -35.61 -21.23 -16.18
N THR A 40 -34.98 -22.27 -15.61
CA THR A 40 -35.63 -23.19 -14.65
C THR A 40 -36.24 -22.44 -13.47
N ARG A 41 -35.56 -21.41 -12.94
CA ARG A 41 -36.07 -20.64 -11.80
C ARG A 41 -37.29 -19.79 -12.16
N ILE A 42 -37.29 -19.19 -13.35
CA ILE A 42 -38.42 -18.40 -13.86
C ILE A 42 -39.64 -19.32 -14.05
N VAL A 43 -39.46 -20.44 -14.77
CA VAL A 43 -40.53 -21.40 -15.04
C VAL A 43 -41.10 -21.99 -13.75
N ARG A 44 -40.24 -22.32 -12.77
CA ARG A 44 -40.67 -22.77 -11.44
C ARG A 44 -41.62 -21.77 -10.79
N ASN A 45 -41.31 -20.47 -10.83
CA ASN A 45 -42.12 -19.45 -10.17
C ASN A 45 -43.48 -19.23 -10.87
N ILE A 46 -43.54 -19.42 -12.19
CA ILE A 46 -44.77 -19.25 -12.98
C ILE A 46 -45.74 -20.43 -12.74
N VAL A 47 -45.22 -21.66 -12.81
CA VAL A 47 -46.06 -22.88 -12.88
C VAL A 47 -46.52 -23.36 -11.49
N SER A 48 -45.83 -23.00 -10.40
CA SER A 48 -46.17 -23.44 -9.03
C SER A 48 -47.05 -22.47 -8.22
N GLY A 49 -48.02 -21.85 -8.89
CA GLY A 49 -48.93 -20.86 -8.30
C GLY A 49 -49.97 -21.42 -7.30
N LYS A 50 -50.78 -20.51 -6.73
CA LYS A 50 -51.82 -20.82 -5.71
C LYS A 50 -52.80 -21.92 -6.15
N THR A 51 -53.22 -21.93 -7.41
CA THR A 51 -54.16 -22.93 -7.96
C THR A 51 -53.61 -24.35 -7.88
N MET A 52 -52.37 -24.57 -8.32
CA MET A 52 -51.71 -25.88 -8.25
C MET A 52 -51.52 -26.37 -6.82
N LYS A 53 -51.38 -25.46 -5.86
CA LYS A 53 -51.32 -25.77 -4.42
C LYS A 53 -52.69 -26.10 -3.85
N LYS A 54 -53.73 -25.33 -4.19
CA LYS A 54 -55.13 -25.55 -3.76
C LYS A 54 -55.59 -26.96 -4.12
N TYR A 55 -55.34 -27.39 -5.35
CA TYR A 55 -55.71 -28.72 -5.83
C TYR A 55 -54.65 -29.81 -5.57
N ARG A 56 -53.61 -29.52 -4.75
CA ARG A 56 -52.56 -30.49 -4.34
C ARG A 56 -51.78 -31.14 -5.51
N MET A 57 -51.69 -30.46 -6.65
CA MET A 57 -51.08 -30.98 -7.90
C MET A 57 -49.54 -30.78 -7.99
N ILE A 58 -48.91 -30.21 -6.96
CA ILE A 58 -47.45 -29.94 -6.97
C ILE A 58 -46.61 -31.21 -7.07
N LYS A 59 -47.04 -32.32 -6.46
CA LYS A 59 -46.33 -33.61 -6.53
C LYS A 59 -46.36 -34.15 -7.97
N THR A 60 -47.54 -34.17 -8.57
CA THR A 60 -47.77 -34.63 -9.94
C THR A 60 -47.00 -33.77 -10.95
N LEU A 61 -47.04 -32.44 -10.77
CA LEU A 61 -46.27 -31.52 -11.58
C LEU A 61 -44.77 -31.78 -11.49
N ALA A 62 -44.21 -31.89 -10.26
CA ALA A 62 -42.79 -32.14 -10.03
C ALA A 62 -42.29 -33.40 -10.75
N GLN A 63 -43.07 -34.48 -10.73
CA GLN A 63 -42.76 -35.73 -11.44
C GLN A 63 -42.79 -35.53 -12.97
N ARG A 64 -43.79 -34.81 -13.48
CA ARG A 64 -43.94 -34.56 -14.93
C ARG A 64 -42.95 -33.56 -15.52
N ILE A 65 -42.39 -32.65 -14.74
CA ILE A 65 -41.41 -31.66 -15.24
C ILE A 65 -39.97 -31.95 -14.80
N GLY A 66 -39.74 -32.98 -13.96
CA GLY A 66 -38.40 -33.35 -13.50
C GLY A 66 -37.76 -32.36 -12.51
N LEU A 67 -38.57 -31.53 -11.82
CA LEU A 67 -38.07 -30.55 -10.86
C LEU A 67 -38.33 -30.98 -9.41
N SER A 68 -37.46 -30.53 -8.49
CA SER A 68 -37.60 -30.83 -7.07
C SER A 68 -38.93 -30.31 -6.49
N ARG A 69 -39.75 -31.23 -5.95
CA ARG A 69 -41.00 -30.94 -5.24
C ARG A 69 -40.82 -29.90 -4.13
N ASN A 70 -39.75 -30.03 -3.34
CA ASN A 70 -39.44 -29.11 -2.24
C ASN A 70 -39.20 -27.68 -2.74
N LYS A 71 -38.58 -27.54 -3.92
CA LYS A 71 -38.35 -26.23 -4.54
C LYS A 71 -39.64 -25.62 -5.09
N LEU A 72 -40.56 -26.41 -5.63
CA LEU A 72 -41.86 -25.96 -6.15
C LEU A 72 -42.84 -25.57 -5.03
N ALA A 73 -42.88 -26.35 -3.95
CA ALA A 73 -43.78 -26.10 -2.82
C ALA A 73 -43.50 -24.75 -2.13
N LYS A 74 -42.22 -24.35 -2.06
CA LYS A 74 -41.74 -23.14 -1.38
C LYS A 74 -41.91 -21.83 -2.18
N VAL A 75 -42.46 -21.87 -3.41
CA VAL A 75 -42.68 -20.65 -4.20
C VAL A 75 -43.86 -19.86 -3.65
N ALA A 76 -43.62 -18.69 -3.07
CA ALA A 76 -44.65 -17.86 -2.45
C ALA A 76 -45.30 -16.86 -3.42
N THR A 77 -44.57 -16.38 -4.44
CA THR A 77 -45.02 -15.33 -5.37
C THR A 77 -44.84 -15.76 -6.83
N LYS A 78 -45.67 -15.22 -7.74
CA LYS A 78 -45.52 -15.37 -9.20
C LYS A 78 -44.51 -14.38 -9.80
N ASP A 79 -43.81 -13.60 -8.96
CA ASP A 79 -43.00 -12.49 -9.43
C ASP A 79 -41.69 -12.94 -10.08
N ILE A 80 -41.48 -12.47 -11.30
CA ILE A 80 -40.20 -12.51 -11.99
C ILE A 80 -39.46 -11.23 -11.58
N ASN A 81 -38.46 -11.34 -10.70
CA ASN A 81 -37.73 -10.16 -10.20
C ASN A 81 -36.71 -9.65 -11.24
N ILE A 82 -37.20 -9.18 -12.39
CA ILE A 82 -36.43 -8.66 -13.54
C ILE A 82 -35.49 -7.52 -13.12
N LYS A 83 -35.94 -6.67 -12.18
CA LYS A 83 -35.16 -5.55 -11.62
C LYS A 83 -33.85 -6.01 -10.94
N ARG A 84 -33.86 -7.16 -10.25
CA ARG A 84 -32.63 -7.72 -9.64
C ARG A 84 -31.60 -8.13 -10.69
N PHE A 85 -32.05 -8.64 -11.84
CA PHE A 85 -31.16 -9.10 -12.91
C PHE A 85 -30.51 -7.93 -13.65
N TYR A 86 -31.27 -6.88 -13.96
CA TYR A 86 -30.73 -5.63 -14.47
C TYR A 86 -29.67 -5.04 -13.54
N ARG A 87 -29.95 -5.01 -12.23
CA ARG A 87 -28.99 -4.52 -11.23
C ARG A 87 -27.68 -5.31 -11.21
N ILE A 88 -27.72 -6.64 -11.32
CA ILE A 88 -26.49 -7.47 -11.34
C ILE A 88 -25.68 -7.20 -12.61
N ARG A 89 -26.35 -7.07 -13.77
CA ARG A 89 -25.69 -6.76 -15.05
C ARG A 89 -25.03 -5.38 -15.04
N GLU A 90 -25.74 -4.37 -14.56
CA GLU A 90 -25.20 -3.01 -14.41
C GLU A 90 -24.05 -2.95 -13.40
N MET A 91 -24.16 -3.67 -12.27
CA MET A 91 -23.06 -3.82 -11.31
C MET A 91 -21.81 -4.44 -11.96
N GLY A 92 -21.99 -5.40 -12.87
CA GLY A 92 -20.89 -6.02 -13.61
C GLY A 92 -20.09 -5.01 -14.44
N LYS A 93 -20.77 -4.07 -15.11
CA LYS A 93 -20.13 -3.05 -15.97
C LYS A 93 -19.16 -2.16 -15.20
N HIS A 94 -19.53 -1.76 -13.99
CA HIS A 94 -18.73 -0.81 -13.19
C HIS A 94 -17.78 -1.50 -12.21
N ARG A 95 -17.85 -2.83 -12.07
CA ARG A 95 -17.02 -3.59 -11.11
C ARG A 95 -15.53 -3.41 -11.37
N TYR A 96 -15.11 -3.43 -12.64
CA TYR A 96 -13.72 -3.23 -13.02
C TYR A 96 -13.24 -1.83 -12.63
N ASN A 97 -13.99 -0.78 -13.00
CA ASN A 97 -13.62 0.61 -12.69
C ASN A 97 -13.54 0.87 -11.17
N VAL A 98 -14.52 0.39 -10.39
CA VAL A 98 -14.51 0.53 -8.92
C VAL A 98 -13.34 -0.24 -8.31
N THR A 99 -13.06 -1.45 -8.79
CA THR A 99 -11.93 -2.25 -8.30
C THR A 99 -10.60 -1.56 -8.59
N ARG A 100 -10.38 -1.13 -9.84
CA ARG A 100 -9.17 -0.43 -10.27
C ARG A 100 -8.99 0.87 -9.50
N PHE A 101 -10.05 1.64 -9.29
CA PHE A 101 -10.02 2.88 -8.50
C PHE A 101 -9.63 2.63 -7.05
N LEU A 102 -10.26 1.66 -6.38
CA LEU A 102 -9.97 1.36 -4.98
C LEU A 102 -8.59 0.73 -4.78
N GLN A 103 -8.05 0.03 -5.79
CA GLN A 103 -6.71 -0.56 -5.75
C GLN A 103 -5.57 0.44 -5.93
N ARG A 104 -5.85 1.69 -6.34
CA ARG A 104 -4.82 2.73 -6.42
C ARG A 104 -4.24 3.02 -5.05
N ASP A 105 -2.93 3.27 -4.99
CA ASP A 105 -2.21 3.50 -3.73
C ASP A 105 -2.71 4.75 -2.98
N GLU A 106 -3.27 5.74 -3.70
CA GLU A 106 -3.95 6.91 -3.12
C GLU A 106 -5.22 6.54 -2.32
N ASN A 107 -5.90 5.44 -2.68
CA ASN A 107 -7.22 5.09 -2.15
C ASN A 107 -7.16 3.84 -1.25
N SER A 108 -6.10 3.03 -1.33
CA SER A 108 -5.83 1.95 -0.39
C SER A 108 -4.35 1.62 -0.30
N ARG A 109 -3.89 1.17 0.87
CA ARG A 109 -2.50 0.74 1.13
C ARG A 109 -2.41 -0.78 1.20
N VAL A 110 -1.35 -1.36 0.64
CA VAL A 110 -1.07 -2.80 0.76
C VAL A 110 -0.66 -3.12 2.19
N MET A 111 -1.13 -4.26 2.70
CA MET A 111 -0.69 -4.76 3.99
C MET A 111 0.64 -5.52 3.85
N PRO A 112 1.65 -5.20 4.68
CA PRO A 112 2.99 -5.75 4.52
C PRO A 112 3.14 -7.19 5.07
N GLY A 113 2.20 -7.64 5.91
CA GLY A 113 2.33 -8.91 6.62
C GLY A 113 2.23 -10.15 5.71
N LYS A 114 2.99 -11.19 6.04
CA LYS A 114 2.94 -12.50 5.34
C LYS A 114 1.54 -13.13 5.41
N ALA A 115 0.87 -12.97 6.55
CA ALA A 115 -0.48 -13.50 6.81
C ALA A 115 -1.60 -12.60 6.24
N ASP A 116 -1.26 -11.46 5.63
CA ASP A 116 -2.24 -10.49 5.15
C ASP A 116 -2.72 -10.78 3.74
N TYR A 117 -3.34 -11.94 3.56
CA TYR A 117 -3.96 -12.32 2.29
C TYR A 117 -5.40 -12.79 2.46
N VAL A 118 -6.14 -12.76 1.36
CA VAL A 118 -7.48 -13.35 1.23
C VAL A 118 -7.42 -14.44 0.17
N LYS A 119 -7.94 -15.61 0.49
CA LYS A 119 -8.12 -16.70 -0.48
C LYS A 119 -9.32 -16.36 -1.36
N THR A 120 -9.06 -16.16 -2.65
CA THR A 120 -10.10 -16.09 -3.69
C THR A 120 -10.16 -17.41 -4.45
N ASP A 121 -11.21 -17.65 -5.23
CA ASP A 121 -11.47 -18.94 -5.88
C ASP A 121 -10.29 -19.43 -6.73
N ASP A 122 -9.54 -18.50 -7.34
CA ASP A 122 -8.41 -18.81 -8.22
C ASP A 122 -7.03 -18.59 -7.57
N LYS A 123 -6.87 -17.63 -6.64
CA LYS A 123 -5.55 -17.21 -6.09
C LYS A 123 -5.61 -16.65 -4.66
N LYS A 124 -4.47 -16.67 -3.94
CA LYS A 124 -4.28 -15.88 -2.70
C LYS A 124 -3.90 -14.44 -3.09
N VAL A 125 -4.70 -13.46 -2.70
CA VAL A 125 -4.47 -12.03 -3.03
C VAL A 125 -4.16 -11.25 -1.77
N GLN A 126 -3.15 -10.36 -1.81
CA GLN A 126 -2.76 -9.53 -0.67
C GLN A 126 -3.91 -8.59 -0.24
N LYS A 127 -4.08 -8.42 1.08
CA LYS A 127 -5.02 -7.48 1.67
C LYS A 127 -4.55 -6.05 1.42
N ARG A 128 -5.52 -5.16 1.22
CA ARG A 128 -5.32 -3.70 1.20
C ARG A 128 -6.26 -3.05 2.21
N ILE A 129 -5.87 -1.94 2.81
CA ILE A 129 -6.72 -1.13 3.71
C ILE A 129 -7.01 0.20 3.03
N LEU A 130 -8.27 0.64 3.05
CA LEU A 130 -8.65 1.95 2.51
C LEU A 130 -7.98 3.10 3.27
N THR A 131 -7.48 4.08 2.52
CA THR A 131 -6.86 5.30 3.08
C THR A 131 -7.88 6.26 3.68
N ASP A 132 -9.12 6.23 3.20
CA ASP A 132 -10.22 7.09 3.66
C ASP A 132 -11.54 6.31 3.74
N TYR A 133 -12.57 6.92 4.32
CA TYR A 133 -13.91 6.37 4.39
C TYR A 133 -14.50 6.16 3.00
N LEU A 134 -15.31 5.10 2.87
CA LEU A 134 -15.96 4.75 1.60
C LEU A 134 -16.81 5.90 1.04
N SER A 135 -17.43 6.72 1.88
CA SER A 135 -18.23 7.88 1.44
C SER A 135 -17.39 8.88 0.66
N ASN A 136 -16.22 9.24 1.20
CA ASN A 136 -15.30 10.19 0.59
C ASN A 136 -14.72 9.61 -0.72
N LEU A 137 -14.32 8.35 -0.69
CA LEU A 137 -13.82 7.65 -1.88
C LEU A 137 -14.89 7.52 -2.97
N TYR A 138 -16.16 7.40 -2.60
CA TYR A 138 -17.27 7.41 -3.55
C TYR A 138 -17.45 8.77 -4.22
N HIS A 139 -17.40 9.88 -3.46
CA HIS A 139 -17.44 11.22 -4.05
C HIS A 139 -16.27 11.44 -5.02
N LYS A 140 -15.05 11.05 -4.61
CA LYS A 140 -13.87 11.09 -5.47
C LYS A 140 -14.04 10.23 -6.73
N PHE A 141 -14.62 9.04 -6.60
CA PHE A 141 -14.91 8.17 -7.74
C PHE A 141 -15.91 8.80 -8.73
N MET A 142 -16.97 9.45 -8.23
CA MET A 142 -17.96 10.15 -9.06
C MET A 142 -17.36 11.38 -9.77
N MET A 143 -16.44 12.10 -9.12
CA MET A 143 -15.71 13.20 -9.75
C MET A 143 -14.79 12.72 -10.89
N VAL A 144 -14.10 11.60 -10.69
CA VAL A 144 -13.19 11.02 -11.70
C VAL A 144 -13.95 10.34 -12.83
N HIS A 145 -15.18 9.89 -12.58
CA HIS A 145 -16.02 9.20 -13.56
C HIS A 145 -17.41 9.85 -13.66
N PRO A 146 -17.51 11.09 -14.20
CA PRO A 146 -18.75 11.85 -14.21
C PRO A 146 -19.86 11.22 -15.08
N THR A 147 -19.49 10.39 -16.05
CA THR A 147 -20.43 9.65 -16.90
C THR A 147 -21.03 8.40 -16.23
N VAL A 148 -20.49 7.98 -15.09
CA VAL A 148 -20.91 6.76 -14.39
C VAL A 148 -22.04 7.05 -13.41
N LYS A 149 -23.23 6.49 -13.67
CA LYS A 149 -24.38 6.57 -12.76
C LYS A 149 -24.35 5.42 -11.75
N LEU A 150 -23.61 5.58 -10.66
CA LEU A 150 -23.48 4.58 -9.60
C LEU A 150 -23.92 5.16 -8.26
N SER A 151 -24.72 4.42 -7.48
CA SER A 151 -25.07 4.84 -6.11
C SER A 151 -24.02 4.41 -5.09
N PHE A 152 -23.93 5.14 -3.98
CA PHE A 152 -23.02 4.83 -2.87
C PHE A 152 -23.14 3.38 -2.39
N THR A 153 -24.37 2.90 -2.17
CA THR A 153 -24.62 1.51 -1.73
C THR A 153 -24.14 0.48 -2.76
N THR A 154 -24.19 0.80 -4.04
CA THR A 154 -23.71 -0.10 -5.09
C THR A 154 -22.18 -0.09 -5.12
N PHE A 155 -21.57 1.08 -5.00
CA PHE A 155 -20.12 1.25 -4.88
C PHE A 155 -19.55 0.44 -3.71
N THR A 156 -20.15 0.53 -2.51
CA THR A 156 -19.68 -0.23 -1.34
C THR A 156 -19.79 -1.75 -1.53
N ARG A 157 -20.83 -2.22 -2.24
CA ARG A 157 -21.02 -3.65 -2.57
C ARG A 157 -20.08 -4.16 -3.66
N LEU A 158 -19.62 -3.29 -4.55
CA LEU A 158 -18.67 -3.64 -5.62
C LEU A 158 -17.24 -3.77 -5.11
N ARG A 159 -16.94 -3.28 -3.90
CA ARG A 159 -15.64 -3.40 -3.27
C ARG A 159 -15.16 -4.86 -3.21
N PRO A 160 -13.95 -5.16 -3.69
CA PRO A 160 -13.33 -6.47 -3.55
C PRO A 160 -13.14 -6.91 -2.09
N LYS A 161 -13.24 -8.21 -1.82
CA LYS A 161 -13.08 -8.78 -0.47
C LYS A 161 -11.68 -8.55 0.13
N ASN A 162 -10.66 -8.42 -0.70
CA ASN A 162 -9.29 -8.16 -0.26
C ASN A 162 -9.05 -6.69 0.14
N ILE A 163 -10.01 -5.78 -0.05
CA ILE A 163 -9.91 -4.38 0.37
C ILE A 163 -10.75 -4.14 1.63
N LEU A 164 -10.08 -3.97 2.77
CA LEU A 164 -10.67 -3.82 4.09
C LEU A 164 -11.01 -2.37 4.40
N LEU A 165 -12.01 -2.16 5.28
CA LEU A 165 -12.35 -0.81 5.75
C LEU A 165 -11.29 -0.32 6.72
N THR A 166 -11.13 1.00 6.78
CA THR A 166 -10.30 1.70 7.76
C THR A 166 -10.73 1.44 9.21
N SER A 167 -11.95 0.94 9.46
CA SER A 167 -12.42 0.57 10.81
C SER A 167 -11.91 -0.78 11.33
N PHE A 168 -11.33 -1.63 10.48
CA PHE A 168 -10.78 -2.94 10.86
C PHE A 168 -9.27 -2.87 11.09
N ILE A 169 -8.78 -1.78 11.68
CA ILE A 169 -7.39 -1.64 12.11
C ILE A 169 -7.16 -2.63 13.26
N ARG A 170 -6.46 -3.72 12.97
CA ARG A 170 -5.97 -4.68 13.95
C ARG A 170 -4.65 -4.14 14.56
N ARG A 171 -4.19 -4.71 15.69
CA ARG A 171 -2.93 -4.34 16.35
C ARG A 171 -1.67 -4.52 15.49
N ASP A 172 -1.80 -5.17 14.32
CA ASP A 172 -0.75 -5.54 13.37
C ASP A 172 -0.49 -4.46 12.29
N THR A 173 -1.18 -3.31 12.33
CA THR A 173 -0.96 -2.23 11.37
C THR A 173 0.08 -1.22 11.85
N CYS A 174 1.18 -1.06 11.12
CA CYS A 174 2.11 0.06 11.33
C CYS A 174 1.43 1.40 10.96
N LEU A 175 1.19 2.25 11.95
CA LEU A 175 0.59 3.58 11.83
C LEU A 175 1.65 4.69 11.84
N CYS A 176 1.36 5.80 11.19
CA CYS A 176 2.23 6.98 11.24
C CYS A 176 2.20 7.59 12.65
N THR A 177 3.37 7.77 13.26
CA THR A 177 3.53 8.37 14.60
C THR A 177 2.89 9.75 14.68
N LYS A 178 3.03 10.60 13.66
CA LYS A 178 2.46 11.96 13.65
C LYS A 178 0.92 11.93 13.66
N HIS A 179 0.31 11.07 12.85
CA HIS A 179 -1.15 10.88 12.84
C HIS A 179 -1.65 10.32 14.16
N GLN A 180 -0.95 9.34 14.73
CA GLN A 180 -1.35 8.72 15.99
C GLN A 180 -1.22 9.68 17.17
N ASN A 181 -0.13 10.45 17.24
CA ASN A 181 0.07 11.47 18.26
C ASN A 181 -0.98 12.58 18.14
N MET A 182 -1.27 13.06 16.93
CA MET A 182 -2.33 14.06 16.76
C MET A 182 -3.71 13.51 17.17
N SER A 183 -4.01 12.26 16.84
CA SER A 183 -5.25 11.61 17.30
C SER A 183 -5.31 11.51 18.83
N PHE A 184 -4.20 11.23 19.51
CA PHE A 184 -4.16 11.25 20.98
C PHE A 184 -4.36 12.65 21.56
N THR A 185 -3.74 13.68 20.96
CA THR A 185 -3.97 15.08 21.35
C THR A 185 -5.44 15.47 21.17
N LEU A 186 -6.06 15.13 20.04
CA LEU A 186 -7.48 15.40 19.79
C LEU A 186 -8.42 14.61 20.73
N LYS A 187 -8.05 13.40 21.15
CA LYS A 187 -8.78 12.67 22.20
C LYS A 187 -8.77 13.41 23.52
N ALA A 188 -7.65 14.02 23.88
CA ALA A 188 -7.56 14.83 25.08
C ALA A 188 -8.42 16.10 24.96
N VAL A 189 -8.37 16.78 23.81
CA VAL A 189 -9.26 17.92 23.51
C VAL A 189 -10.74 17.54 23.60
N LYS A 190 -11.11 16.35 23.12
CA LYS A 190 -12.49 15.85 23.23
C LYS A 190 -12.94 15.60 24.67
N ARG A 191 -12.03 15.20 25.57
CA ARG A 191 -12.33 15.03 27.01
C ARG A 191 -12.62 16.35 27.70
N LEU A 192 -12.17 17.47 27.13
CA LEU A 192 -12.49 18.83 27.60
C LEU A 192 -13.90 19.29 27.19
N GLY A 193 -14.69 18.43 26.52
CA GLY A 193 -16.04 18.78 26.07
C GLY A 193 -16.11 19.45 24.69
N ILE A 194 -14.97 19.60 24.01
CA ILE A 194 -14.91 20.22 22.68
C ILE A 194 -15.22 19.15 21.62
N ASP A 195 -16.17 19.45 20.73
CA ASP A 195 -16.56 18.52 19.67
C ASP A 195 -15.51 18.48 18.55
N VAL A 196 -14.62 17.48 18.64
CA VAL A 196 -13.63 17.17 17.62
C VAL A 196 -13.78 15.73 17.12
N SER A 197 -13.50 15.55 15.83
CA SER A 197 -13.38 14.22 15.24
C SER A 197 -12.10 13.54 15.71
N LEU A 198 -12.13 12.21 15.80
CA LEU A 198 -10.93 11.40 16.03
C LEU A 198 -10.08 11.23 14.76
N ASN A 199 -10.61 11.60 13.59
CA ASN A 199 -9.84 11.67 12.37
C ASN A 199 -9.07 12.99 12.31
N ALA A 200 -7.77 12.92 12.64
CA ALA A 200 -6.88 14.07 12.70
C ALA A 200 -6.85 14.89 11.40
N GLU A 201 -6.91 14.24 10.23
CA GLU A 201 -6.81 14.93 8.93
C GLU A 201 -8.00 15.90 8.71
N LYS A 202 -9.20 15.55 9.19
CA LYS A 202 -10.42 16.38 9.01
C LYS A 202 -10.44 17.62 9.90
N GLU A 203 -9.66 17.61 10.97
CA GLU A 203 -9.67 18.68 11.97
C GLU A 203 -8.58 19.73 11.70
N VAL A 204 -7.66 19.47 10.76
CA VAL A 204 -6.62 20.42 10.33
C VAL A 204 -7.22 21.74 9.83
N GLU A 205 -8.32 21.67 9.07
CA GLU A 205 -8.98 22.86 8.51
C GLU A 205 -9.75 23.67 9.58
N LYS A 206 -10.07 23.04 10.72
CA LYS A 206 -10.83 23.66 11.82
C LYS A 206 -9.93 24.13 12.96
N GLN A 207 -8.61 24.17 12.74
CA GLN A 207 -7.61 24.51 13.76
C GLN A 207 -7.96 25.76 14.57
N GLU A 208 -8.29 26.88 13.91
CA GLU A 208 -8.57 28.15 14.61
C GLU A 208 -9.86 28.08 15.43
N LYS A 209 -10.88 27.33 14.96
CA LYS A 209 -12.10 27.09 15.72
C LYS A 209 -11.81 26.27 16.98
N ILE A 210 -11.03 25.19 16.86
CA ILE A 210 -10.65 24.34 17.99
C ILE A 210 -9.86 25.15 19.02
N ILE A 211 -8.91 25.98 18.57
CA ILE A 211 -8.13 26.86 19.44
C ILE A 211 -9.05 27.85 20.17
N GLN A 212 -10.07 28.39 19.50
CA GLN A 212 -11.01 29.31 20.12
C GLN A 212 -11.91 28.61 21.16
N ASP A 213 -12.41 27.43 20.84
CA ASP A 213 -13.22 26.62 21.77
C ASP A 213 -12.40 26.21 23.01
N MET A 214 -11.10 25.90 22.82
CA MET A 214 -10.17 25.62 23.93
C MET A 214 -9.94 26.82 24.84
N LYS A 215 -9.88 28.05 24.30
CA LYS A 215 -9.76 29.26 25.14
C LYS A 215 -11.01 29.53 25.98
N ASN A 216 -12.17 29.12 25.47
CA ASN A 216 -13.45 29.31 26.14
C ASN A 216 -13.75 28.21 27.18
N THR A 217 -12.85 27.24 27.33
CA THR A 217 -13.00 26.12 28.28
C THR A 217 -12.27 26.43 29.60
N GLU A 218 -12.85 26.01 30.73
CA GLU A 218 -12.20 26.16 32.04
C GLU A 218 -10.87 25.40 32.13
N ALA A 219 -9.90 25.99 32.82
CA ALA A 219 -8.58 25.39 32.97
C ALA A 219 -8.65 24.09 33.79
N SER A 220 -8.20 22.98 33.19
CA SER A 220 -8.19 21.66 33.81
C SER A 220 -6.89 20.92 33.47
N ASP A 221 -6.56 19.90 34.27
CA ASP A 221 -5.38 19.08 34.02
C ASP A 221 -5.63 18.21 32.79
N VAL A 222 -4.78 18.34 31.77
CA VAL A 222 -4.92 17.60 30.52
C VAL A 222 -3.91 16.47 30.49
N VAL A 223 -4.43 15.24 30.56
CA VAL A 223 -3.64 14.03 30.35
C VAL A 223 -3.81 13.57 28.91
N PHE A 224 -2.71 13.53 28.15
CA PHE A 224 -2.69 13.02 26.79
C PHE A 224 -1.54 12.04 26.58
N SER A 225 -1.79 11.00 25.81
CA SER A 225 -0.80 9.99 25.45
C SER A 225 -0.02 10.43 24.22
N GLN A 226 1.26 10.06 24.12
CA GLN A 226 2.04 10.26 22.90
C GLN A 226 3.08 9.16 22.72
N TRP A 227 3.32 8.77 21.47
CA TRP A 227 4.47 7.96 21.11
C TRP A 227 5.73 8.82 21.13
N LYS A 228 6.69 8.45 21.99
CA LYS A 228 7.98 9.14 22.15
C LYS A 228 9.12 8.12 22.25
N ARG A 229 10.31 8.48 21.77
CA ARG A 229 11.54 7.70 22.03
C ARG A 229 11.93 7.91 23.49
N VAL A 230 12.05 6.82 24.23
CA VAL A 230 12.50 6.80 25.62
C VAL A 230 13.75 5.94 25.76
N LYS A 231 14.68 6.37 26.62
CA LYS A 231 15.81 5.55 27.02
C LYS A 231 15.29 4.43 27.91
N VAL A 232 15.59 3.19 27.55
CA VAL A 232 15.30 2.01 28.36
C VAL A 232 16.63 1.33 28.64
N GLU A 233 16.91 1.08 29.91
CA GLU A 233 18.04 0.25 30.31
C GLU A 233 17.60 -1.20 30.34
N GLU A 234 18.31 -2.03 29.59
CA GLU A 234 18.06 -3.48 29.55
C GLU A 234 19.40 -4.20 29.61
N LYS A 235 19.61 -5.00 30.67
CA LYS A 235 20.85 -5.76 30.90
C LYS A 235 22.14 -4.93 30.80
N GLY A 236 22.13 -3.71 31.36
CA GLY A 236 23.30 -2.82 31.39
C GLY A 236 23.60 -2.09 30.07
N ARG A 237 22.76 -2.23 29.03
CA ARG A 237 22.85 -1.44 27.79
C ARG A 237 21.67 -0.47 27.70
N THR A 238 21.97 0.78 27.33
CA THR A 238 20.94 1.80 27.10
C THR A 238 20.45 1.71 25.66
N LYS A 239 19.15 1.49 25.48
CA LYS A 239 18.52 1.42 24.17
C LYS A 239 17.38 2.43 24.06
N MET A 240 17.36 3.18 22.96
CA MET A 240 16.24 4.06 22.63
C MET A 240 15.09 3.24 22.05
N THR A 241 13.94 3.24 22.72
CA THR A 241 12.75 2.50 22.29
C THR A 241 11.55 3.43 22.17
N MET A 242 10.72 3.24 21.14
CA MET A 242 9.44 3.95 21.01
C MET A 242 8.44 3.36 22.00
N LYS A 243 7.93 4.17 22.94
CA LYS A 243 6.85 3.78 23.84
C LYS A 243 5.76 4.85 23.85
N VAL A 244 4.55 4.43 24.19
CA VAL A 244 3.48 5.36 24.55
C VAL A 244 3.78 5.87 25.95
N VAL A 245 3.83 7.19 26.09
CA VAL A 245 4.06 7.89 27.35
C VAL A 245 2.87 8.81 27.57
N ASP A 246 2.27 8.74 28.75
CA ASP A 246 1.27 9.71 29.16
C ASP A 246 1.97 10.98 29.64
N SER A 247 1.54 12.13 29.12
CA SER A 247 2.03 13.45 29.49
C SER A 247 0.88 14.24 30.10
N THR A 248 1.12 14.78 31.28
CA THR A 248 0.16 15.63 31.99
C THR A 248 0.56 17.09 31.82
N VAL A 249 -0.43 17.92 31.53
CA VAL A 249 -0.31 19.37 31.54
C VAL A 249 -1.18 19.87 32.67
N ASP A 250 -0.55 20.38 33.72
CA ASP A 250 -1.25 20.88 34.91
C ASP A 250 -2.09 22.12 34.55
N LYS A 251 -3.10 22.44 35.37
CA LYS A 251 -3.97 23.62 35.23
C LYS A 251 -3.22 24.94 34.96
N SER A 252 -2.07 25.16 35.60
CA SER A 252 -1.22 26.34 35.37
C SER A 252 -0.53 26.32 33.99
N GLY A 253 -0.19 25.14 33.51
CA GLY A 253 0.37 24.88 32.18
C GLY A 253 -0.67 24.84 31.06
N PHE A 254 -1.93 24.50 31.37
CA PHE A 254 -3.07 24.52 30.43
C PHE A 254 -3.41 25.93 29.94
N SER A 255 -2.83 26.95 30.59
CA SER A 255 -2.87 28.35 30.16
C SER A 255 -2.65 28.53 28.65
N GLN A 256 -2.93 29.75 28.19
CA GLN A 256 -2.63 30.26 26.84
C GLN A 256 -1.31 29.71 26.27
N LYS A 257 -0.29 29.46 27.09
CA LYS A 257 0.98 28.82 26.71
C LYS A 257 0.81 27.44 26.07
N TRP A 258 0.12 26.45 26.64
CA TRP A 258 -0.01 25.12 26.00
C TRP A 258 -0.83 25.20 24.70
N ILE A 259 -1.93 25.96 24.71
CA ILE A 259 -2.82 26.16 23.56
C ILE A 259 -2.06 26.82 22.39
N TYR A 260 -1.37 27.94 22.65
CA TYR A 260 -0.72 28.73 21.61
C TYR A 260 0.66 28.22 21.22
N SER A 261 1.46 27.68 22.16
CA SER A 261 2.84 27.27 21.85
C SER A 261 2.97 25.80 21.47
N SER A 262 2.22 24.90 22.11
CA SER A 262 2.38 23.46 21.91
C SER A 262 1.34 22.90 20.94
N PHE A 263 0.05 23.09 21.21
CA PHE A 263 -1.01 22.57 20.35
C PHE A 263 -0.99 23.21 18.96
N ARG A 264 -0.91 24.55 18.87
CA ARG A 264 -0.84 25.24 17.58
C ARG A 264 0.37 24.81 16.75
N LYS A 265 1.54 24.67 17.39
CA LYS A 265 2.77 24.20 16.73
C LYS A 265 2.60 22.77 16.22
N GLN A 266 2.11 21.85 17.06
CA GLN A 266 1.83 20.46 16.66
C GLN A 266 0.83 20.39 15.49
N MET A 267 -0.21 21.24 15.51
CA MET A 267 -1.22 21.29 14.45
C MET A 267 -0.63 21.82 13.15
N ASN A 268 0.19 22.86 13.19
CA ASN A 268 0.89 23.38 12.01
C ASN A 268 1.84 22.33 11.43
N GLU A 269 2.67 21.68 12.27
CA GLU A 269 3.58 20.62 11.82
C GLU A 269 2.83 19.41 11.22
N PHE A 270 1.66 19.08 11.78
CA PHE A 270 0.78 18.04 11.28
C PHE A 270 0.10 18.44 9.97
N LYS A 271 -0.34 19.70 9.84
CA LYS A 271 -0.86 20.26 8.59
C LYS A 271 0.17 20.14 7.48
N ASP A 272 1.39 20.60 7.72
CA ASP A 272 2.46 20.51 6.73
C ASP A 272 2.78 19.05 6.38
N HIS A 273 2.74 18.15 7.36
CA HIS A 273 2.89 16.71 7.14
C HIS A 273 1.81 16.14 6.21
N VAL A 274 0.53 16.47 6.44
CA VAL A 274 -0.60 16.05 5.59
C VAL A 274 -0.47 16.64 4.19
N THR A 275 -0.15 17.93 4.06
CA THR A 275 0.05 18.58 2.77
C THR A 275 1.20 17.95 1.99
N ARG A 276 2.32 17.61 2.64
CA ARG A 276 3.45 16.91 1.98
C ARG A 276 3.04 15.53 1.50
N ILE A 277 2.30 14.75 2.29
CA ILE A 277 1.77 13.45 1.86
C ILE A 277 0.94 13.60 0.59
N GLN A 278 -0.05 14.50 0.62
CA GLN A 278 -0.94 14.75 -0.52
C GLN A 278 -0.16 15.17 -1.76
N THR A 279 0.81 16.08 -1.59
CA THR A 279 1.68 16.56 -2.66
C THR A 279 2.51 15.42 -3.26
N GLN A 280 3.24 14.64 -2.44
CA GLN A 280 4.08 13.54 -2.96
C GLN A 280 3.26 12.50 -3.73
N TYR A 281 2.08 12.11 -3.24
CA TYR A 281 1.22 11.18 -3.96
C TYR A 281 0.64 11.77 -5.25
N ALA A 282 0.27 13.05 -5.25
CA ALA A 282 -0.18 13.75 -6.46
C ALA A 282 0.93 13.79 -7.52
N GLN A 283 2.17 14.08 -7.10
CA GLN A 283 3.34 14.18 -7.95
C GLN A 283 3.77 12.82 -8.54
N MET A 284 3.75 11.75 -7.74
CA MET A 284 3.93 10.39 -8.27
C MET A 284 2.88 10.03 -9.32
N LYS A 285 1.62 10.43 -9.11
CA LYS A 285 0.54 10.17 -10.07
C LYS A 285 0.75 10.95 -11.36
N GLU A 286 1.10 12.23 -11.26
CA GLU A 286 1.43 13.09 -12.41
C GLU A 286 2.59 12.51 -13.22
N LEU A 287 3.67 12.10 -12.55
CA LEU A 287 4.80 11.42 -13.18
C LEU A 287 4.38 10.15 -13.91
N LYS A 288 3.54 9.29 -13.31
CA LYS A 288 3.07 8.06 -13.98
C LYS A 288 2.23 8.32 -15.23
N ILE A 289 1.46 9.41 -15.25
CA ILE A 289 0.64 9.80 -16.41
C ILE A 289 1.54 10.38 -17.51
N ASN A 290 2.41 11.31 -17.14
CA ASN A 290 3.22 12.09 -18.07
C ASN A 290 4.64 11.52 -18.29
N LEU A 291 4.90 10.27 -17.89
CA LEU A 291 6.24 9.66 -17.99
C LEU A 291 6.73 9.67 -19.46
N PRO A 292 7.91 10.26 -19.74
CA PRO A 292 8.55 10.20 -21.05
C PRO A 292 9.00 8.78 -21.43
N LYS A 293 9.09 8.46 -22.74
CA LYS A 293 9.45 7.12 -23.24
C LYS A 293 10.86 6.68 -22.87
N ASN A 294 11.79 7.63 -22.83
CA ASN A 294 13.19 7.46 -22.43
C ASN A 294 13.39 7.54 -20.90
N HIS A 295 12.31 7.65 -20.12
CA HIS A 295 12.39 7.75 -18.66
C HIS A 295 11.78 6.50 -18.01
N CYS A 296 12.30 6.12 -16.84
CA CYS A 296 11.65 5.09 -16.01
C CYS A 296 11.58 5.49 -14.54
N ILE A 297 10.61 4.94 -13.82
CA ILE A 297 10.40 5.18 -12.39
C ILE A 297 10.85 3.95 -11.64
N VAL A 298 11.74 4.11 -10.67
CA VAL A 298 12.21 3.01 -9.82
C VAL A 298 11.71 3.23 -8.41
N HIS A 299 10.72 2.43 -8.01
CA HIS A 299 10.27 2.38 -6.61
C HIS A 299 11.04 1.26 -5.91
N MET A 300 11.71 1.55 -4.81
CA MET A 300 12.42 0.53 -4.05
C MET A 300 12.30 0.74 -2.54
N ASP A 301 12.32 -0.36 -1.79
CA ASP A 301 12.27 -0.33 -0.33
C ASP A 301 12.87 -1.62 0.27
N PHE A 302 13.27 -1.58 1.54
CA PHE A 302 13.64 -2.80 2.26
C PHE A 302 12.37 -3.48 2.79
N ALA A 303 12.18 -4.75 2.43
CA ALA A 303 11.21 -5.57 3.14
C ALA A 303 11.82 -6.00 4.48
N GLU A 304 10.97 -6.19 5.49
CA GLU A 304 11.40 -6.86 6.73
C GLU A 304 12.08 -8.19 6.39
N ASN A 305 13.25 -8.42 6.98
CA ASN A 305 14.09 -9.58 6.73
C ASN A 305 13.32 -10.90 6.88
N TYR A 306 13.64 -11.85 6.02
CA TYR A 306 13.09 -13.20 6.10
C TYR A 306 13.87 -14.02 7.11
N GLN A 307 13.18 -14.51 8.13
CA GLN A 307 13.75 -15.48 9.07
C GLN A 307 13.70 -16.87 8.46
N CYS A 308 14.85 -17.50 8.26
CA CYS A 308 14.94 -18.89 7.83
C CYS A 308 14.44 -19.78 8.97
N LYS A 309 13.33 -20.49 8.73
CA LYS A 309 12.75 -21.43 9.69
C LYS A 309 12.67 -22.82 9.09
N SER A 310 13.11 -23.83 9.84
CA SER A 310 12.89 -25.24 9.49
C SER A 310 11.51 -25.71 9.98
N VAL A 311 10.99 -26.77 9.35
CA VAL A 311 9.77 -27.46 9.81
C VAL A 311 10.03 -28.22 11.11
N GLU A 312 11.23 -28.78 11.25
CA GLU A 312 11.70 -29.50 12.44
C GLU A 312 12.92 -28.75 12.98
N GLU A 313 12.70 -27.82 13.93
CA GLU A 313 13.77 -27.06 14.58
C GLU A 313 14.11 -27.63 15.94
N ILE A 314 15.40 -27.84 16.18
CA ILE A 314 15.92 -28.07 17.53
C ILE A 314 15.85 -26.76 18.34
N GLN A 315 15.72 -26.88 19.66
CA GLN A 315 15.53 -25.72 20.55
C GLN A 315 16.63 -24.65 20.42
N SER A 316 17.87 -25.03 20.12
CA SER A 316 18.98 -24.09 19.90
C SER A 316 18.85 -23.30 18.59
N ALA A 317 18.36 -23.91 17.52
CA ALA A 317 18.14 -23.26 16.23
C ALA A 317 17.01 -22.21 16.29
N TYR A 318 16.04 -22.40 17.18
CA TYR A 318 14.95 -21.44 17.40
C TYR A 318 15.44 -20.06 17.88
N TRP A 319 16.57 -19.99 18.60
CA TRP A 319 17.13 -18.74 19.13
C TRP A 319 18.16 -18.08 18.20
N ASN A 320 18.75 -18.82 17.26
CA ASN A 320 19.78 -18.36 16.33
C ASN A 320 19.31 -18.51 14.87
N GLN A 321 18.22 -17.83 14.51
CA GLN A 321 17.66 -17.88 13.17
C GLN A 321 18.47 -17.02 12.19
N THR A 322 18.99 -17.64 11.13
CA THR A 322 19.60 -16.93 10.00
C THR A 322 18.54 -16.06 9.33
N SER A 323 18.92 -14.82 9.01
CA SER A 323 18.05 -13.86 8.35
C SER A 323 18.53 -13.59 6.93
N VAL A 324 17.58 -13.31 6.04
CA VAL A 324 17.83 -12.94 4.64
C VAL A 324 17.31 -11.53 4.41
N THR A 325 18.16 -10.66 3.86
CA THR A 325 17.73 -9.33 3.42
C THR A 325 17.00 -9.46 2.09
N ILE A 326 15.80 -8.86 2.01
CA ILE A 326 14.98 -8.84 0.81
C ILE A 326 14.69 -7.39 0.46
N HIS A 327 15.06 -7.00 -0.75
CA HIS A 327 14.87 -5.64 -1.25
C HIS A 327 14.06 -5.66 -2.55
N PRO A 328 12.75 -5.44 -2.47
CA PRO A 328 11.89 -5.35 -3.65
C PRO A 328 12.03 -4.02 -4.39
N VAL A 329 12.05 -4.12 -5.71
CA VAL A 329 12.16 -3.01 -6.65
C VAL A 329 11.05 -3.15 -7.69
N VAL A 330 10.37 -2.06 -7.99
CA VAL A 330 9.35 -1.97 -9.03
C VAL A 330 9.74 -0.88 -10.01
N VAL A 331 10.00 -1.30 -11.23
CA VAL A 331 10.36 -0.41 -12.34
C VAL A 331 9.12 -0.16 -13.17
N TYR A 332 8.70 1.09 -13.34
CA TYR A 332 7.65 1.51 -14.26
C TYR A 332 8.26 2.18 -15.49
N TYR A 333 7.77 1.82 -16.67
CA TYR A 333 8.28 2.32 -17.94
C TYR A 333 7.17 2.33 -19.00
N LYS A 334 7.39 3.04 -20.11
CA LYS A 334 6.50 3.04 -21.28
C LYS A 334 7.28 2.58 -22.50
N VAL A 335 6.68 1.69 -23.29
CA VAL A 335 7.18 1.31 -24.62
C VAL A 335 6.41 2.08 -25.68
N ASP A 336 5.07 2.11 -25.55
CA ASP A 336 4.14 2.87 -26.38
C ASP A 336 3.46 4.00 -25.57
N GLU A 337 2.78 4.95 -26.24
CA GLU A 337 2.29 6.20 -25.62
C GLU A 337 1.20 6.01 -24.55
N ASP A 338 0.40 4.95 -24.66
CA ASP A 338 -0.82 4.80 -23.86
C ASP A 338 -0.68 3.85 -22.66
N GLU A 339 0.31 2.95 -22.63
CA GLU A 339 0.38 1.90 -21.59
C GLU A 339 1.63 2.01 -20.70
N LEU A 340 1.39 2.27 -19.41
CA LEU A 340 2.40 2.19 -18.37
C LEU A 340 2.60 0.73 -17.95
N LEU A 341 3.76 0.18 -18.31
CA LEU A 341 4.19 -1.16 -17.95
C LEU A 341 4.96 -1.15 -16.63
N HIS A 342 5.12 -2.33 -16.04
CA HIS A 342 5.94 -2.50 -14.85
C HIS A 342 6.70 -3.82 -14.85
N LYS A 343 7.87 -3.82 -14.22
CA LYS A 343 8.66 -5.03 -13.93
C LYS A 343 9.01 -5.05 -12.45
N SER A 344 8.83 -6.21 -11.83
CA SER A 344 9.20 -6.45 -10.44
C SER A 344 10.53 -7.18 -10.37
N ILE A 345 11.47 -6.64 -9.60
CA ILE A 345 12.78 -7.20 -9.30
C ILE A 345 12.87 -7.36 -7.78
N VAL A 346 13.51 -8.42 -7.30
CA VAL A 346 13.79 -8.62 -5.87
C VAL A 346 15.26 -8.95 -5.72
N VAL A 347 15.97 -8.10 -4.99
CA VAL A 347 17.36 -8.38 -4.61
C VAL A 347 17.36 -9.14 -3.28
N ILE A 348 18.07 -10.27 -3.28
CA ILE A 348 18.31 -11.12 -2.11
C ILE A 348 19.76 -10.94 -1.70
N SER A 349 20.02 -10.73 -0.43
CA SER A 349 21.38 -10.51 0.08
C SER A 349 21.60 -11.18 1.43
N ASP A 350 22.84 -11.59 1.63
CA ASP A 350 23.46 -11.99 2.90
C ASP A 350 24.01 -10.79 3.70
N GLU A 351 24.02 -9.59 3.13
CA GLU A 351 24.26 -8.36 3.86
C GLU A 351 23.05 -7.97 4.71
N MET A 352 23.26 -7.76 6.00
CA MET A 352 22.25 -7.37 6.98
C MET A 352 22.26 -5.86 7.25
N GLY A 353 23.33 -5.17 6.84
CA GLY A 353 23.49 -3.73 6.90
C GLY A 353 22.49 -3.02 5.98
N HIS A 354 21.45 -2.43 6.57
CA HIS A 354 20.54 -1.54 5.86
C HIS A 354 21.10 -0.12 5.84
N ASN A 355 22.16 0.08 5.04
CA ASN A 355 22.89 1.35 4.94
C ASN A 355 22.99 1.84 3.48
N SER A 356 23.56 3.03 3.26
CA SER A 356 23.75 3.59 1.92
C SER A 356 24.65 2.76 1.02
N ALA A 357 25.68 2.10 1.56
CA ALA A 357 26.56 1.25 0.77
C ALA A 357 25.78 0.08 0.14
N THR A 358 24.93 -0.59 0.92
CA THR A 358 24.03 -1.63 0.43
C THR A 358 23.06 -1.10 -0.62
N VAL A 359 22.47 0.09 -0.40
CA VAL A 359 21.58 0.72 -1.39
C VAL A 359 22.32 0.99 -2.71
N LEU A 360 23.52 1.55 -2.68
CA LEU A 360 24.29 1.83 -3.89
C LEU A 360 24.72 0.54 -4.61
N SER A 361 25.11 -0.50 -3.87
CA SER A 361 25.39 -1.82 -4.44
C SER A 361 24.15 -2.45 -5.08
N ILE A 362 22.96 -2.19 -4.54
CA ILE A 362 21.69 -2.60 -5.15
C ILE A 362 21.45 -1.82 -6.44
N ILE A 363 21.71 -0.51 -6.48
CA ILE A 363 21.59 0.31 -7.70
C ILE A 363 22.51 -0.23 -8.79
N ASP A 364 23.77 -0.55 -8.48
CA ASP A 364 24.72 -1.12 -9.45
C ASP A 364 24.18 -2.38 -10.14
N LEU A 365 23.36 -3.18 -9.44
CA LEU A 365 22.72 -4.38 -10.00
C LEU A 365 21.47 -4.07 -10.82
N ILE A 366 20.73 -3.01 -10.47
CA ILE A 366 19.46 -2.65 -11.13
C ILE A 366 19.70 -1.82 -12.40
N ILE A 367 20.76 -1.01 -12.46
CA ILE A 367 21.03 -0.18 -13.64
C ILE A 367 21.14 -1.01 -14.94
N PRO A 368 21.92 -2.11 -14.99
CA PRO A 368 21.96 -2.97 -16.18
C PRO A 368 20.60 -3.54 -16.55
N GLU A 369 19.79 -3.90 -15.56
CA GLU A 369 18.43 -4.42 -15.75
C GLU A 369 17.50 -3.37 -16.35
N ASN A 370 17.59 -2.13 -15.88
CA ASN A 370 16.83 -1.01 -16.43
C ASN A 370 17.22 -0.73 -17.88
N LYS A 371 18.52 -0.78 -18.21
CA LYS A 371 19.00 -0.64 -19.59
C LYS A 371 18.54 -1.78 -20.50
N GLN A 372 18.42 -3.00 -19.98
CA GLN A 372 17.85 -4.12 -20.75
C GLN A 372 16.35 -3.95 -20.98
N LEU A 373 15.61 -3.46 -19.98
CA LEU A 373 14.17 -3.22 -20.07
C LEU A 373 13.84 -2.04 -21.00
N LEU A 374 14.64 -0.98 -20.94
CA LEU A 374 14.49 0.24 -21.72
C LEU A 374 15.86 0.70 -22.24
N PRO A 375 16.30 0.22 -23.43
CA PRO A 375 17.62 0.54 -23.99
C PRO A 375 17.85 2.04 -24.25
N THR A 376 16.77 2.81 -24.44
CA THR A 376 16.79 4.26 -24.66
C THR A 376 16.68 5.06 -23.37
N VAL A 377 16.90 4.45 -22.20
CA VAL A 377 16.75 5.15 -20.92
C VAL A 377 17.77 6.27 -20.76
N GLU A 378 17.28 7.49 -20.56
CA GLU A 378 18.06 8.71 -20.34
C GLU A 378 17.92 9.25 -18.93
N CYS A 379 16.83 8.94 -18.22
CA CYS A 379 16.60 9.40 -16.85
C CYS A 379 15.83 8.39 -15.99
N ILE A 380 16.29 8.21 -14.75
CA ILE A 380 15.63 7.40 -13.72
C ILE A 380 15.05 8.30 -12.63
N HIS A 381 13.78 8.07 -12.31
CA HIS A 381 13.05 8.71 -11.22
C HIS A 381 12.95 7.74 -10.05
N TYR A 382 13.87 7.82 -9.10
CA TYR A 382 13.86 7.04 -7.88
C TYR A 382 12.77 7.54 -6.92
N TRP A 383 12.04 6.60 -6.33
CA TRP A 383 11.07 6.85 -5.27
C TRP A 383 11.30 5.86 -4.13
N THR A 384 11.68 6.39 -2.97
CA THR A 384 12.01 5.57 -1.80
C THR A 384 11.38 6.14 -0.55
N ASP A 385 11.31 5.35 0.52
CA ASP A 385 11.20 5.95 1.84
C ASP A 385 12.51 6.69 2.18
N SER A 386 12.51 7.29 3.35
CA SER A 386 13.39 8.39 3.68
C SER A 386 14.21 8.21 4.99
N PRO A 387 14.49 6.99 5.50
CA PRO A 387 15.42 6.81 6.61
C PRO A 387 16.83 7.25 6.21
N THR A 388 17.49 7.95 7.13
CA THR A 388 18.78 8.57 6.88
C THR A 388 19.91 7.57 6.70
N SER A 389 19.85 6.42 7.37
CA SER A 389 20.88 5.39 7.22
C SER A 389 20.92 4.80 5.80
N GLN A 390 19.79 4.79 5.08
CA GLN A 390 19.63 4.08 3.81
C GLN A 390 19.60 5.04 2.61
N TYR A 391 18.50 5.79 2.47
CA TYR A 391 18.18 6.48 1.21
C TYR A 391 18.41 8.00 1.26
N ARG A 392 18.36 8.62 2.45
CA ARG A 392 18.41 10.08 2.57
C ARG A 392 19.63 10.53 3.37
N ASN A 393 20.77 10.55 2.69
CA ASN A 393 22.05 10.95 3.27
C ASN A 393 23.01 11.48 2.18
N LYS A 394 24.14 12.01 2.63
CA LYS A 394 25.21 12.57 1.80
C LYS A 394 25.74 11.60 0.74
N ALA A 395 25.82 10.30 1.03
CA ALA A 395 26.34 9.32 0.07
C ALA A 395 25.38 9.12 -1.10
N ILE A 396 24.07 9.05 -0.82
CA ILE A 396 23.06 8.98 -1.88
C ILE A 396 23.03 10.28 -2.68
N PHE A 397 23.15 11.44 -2.03
CA PHE A 397 23.19 12.73 -2.76
C PHE A 397 24.41 12.83 -3.67
N ASN A 398 25.56 12.32 -3.22
CA ASN A 398 26.75 12.22 -4.06
C ASN A 398 26.55 11.29 -5.26
N ALA A 399 25.93 10.13 -5.04
CA ALA A 399 25.60 9.21 -6.13
C ALA A 399 24.60 9.81 -7.12
N ILE A 400 23.67 10.67 -6.67
CA ILE A 400 22.74 11.39 -7.56
C ILE A 400 23.50 12.43 -8.39
N ALA A 401 24.40 13.19 -7.77
CA ALA A 401 25.17 14.25 -8.44
C ALA A 401 26.02 13.72 -9.61
N ASN A 402 26.50 12.48 -9.48
CA ASN A 402 27.40 11.81 -10.42
C ASN A 402 26.73 10.68 -11.20
N HIS A 403 25.40 10.56 -11.14
CA HIS A 403 24.69 9.41 -11.71
C HIS A 403 24.83 9.32 -13.24
N SER A 404 24.81 10.46 -13.94
CA SER A 404 25.05 10.48 -15.39
C SER A 404 26.49 10.15 -15.75
N LEU A 405 27.45 10.52 -14.92
CA LEU A 405 28.87 10.21 -15.11
C LEU A 405 29.13 8.71 -14.89
N ASP A 406 28.58 8.14 -13.82
CA ASP A 406 28.81 6.75 -13.42
C ASP A 406 28.05 5.76 -14.31
N TYR A 407 26.81 6.10 -14.71
CA TYR A 407 25.91 5.16 -15.40
C TYR A 407 25.49 5.59 -16.80
N GLY A 408 25.81 6.81 -17.24
CA GLY A 408 25.33 7.37 -18.52
C GLY A 408 23.82 7.67 -18.53
N ILE A 409 23.19 7.76 -17.35
CA ILE A 409 21.75 7.98 -17.17
C ILE A 409 21.57 9.07 -16.12
N ARG A 410 20.66 10.01 -16.31
CA ARG A 410 20.40 11.07 -15.32
C ARG A 410 19.55 10.58 -14.16
N ALA A 411 19.74 11.11 -12.96
CA ALA A 411 18.92 10.73 -11.80
C ALA A 411 18.08 11.87 -11.20
N LYS A 412 16.84 11.54 -10.87
CA LYS A 412 16.00 12.29 -9.93
C LYS A 412 15.60 11.37 -8.78
N TRP A 413 15.78 11.82 -7.56
CA TRP A 413 15.43 11.07 -6.37
C TRP A 413 14.34 11.77 -5.57
N ASN A 414 13.30 11.01 -5.25
CA ASN A 414 12.13 11.50 -4.55
C ASN A 414 11.90 10.66 -3.30
N TYR A 415 11.51 11.33 -2.22
CA TYR A 415 11.28 10.70 -0.94
C TYR A 415 9.81 10.78 -0.57
N TRP A 416 9.27 9.69 -0.05
CA TRP A 416 7.96 9.74 0.60
C TRP A 416 8.06 10.45 1.95
N GLU A 417 6.96 11.07 2.37
CA GLU A 417 6.87 11.60 3.74
C GLU A 417 6.94 10.41 4.72
N ALA A 418 7.71 10.57 5.80
CA ALA A 418 7.97 9.52 6.78
C ALA A 418 6.68 8.83 7.27
N GLY A 419 6.65 7.49 7.19
CA GLY A 419 5.50 6.67 7.58
C GLY A 419 4.42 6.51 6.49
N HIS A 420 4.63 7.12 5.31
CA HIS A 420 3.70 7.09 4.18
C HIS A 420 4.34 6.56 2.88
N GLY A 421 5.52 5.95 2.94
CA GLY A 421 6.17 5.32 1.77
C GLY A 421 5.64 3.95 1.35
N LYS A 422 4.60 3.42 2.01
CA LYS A 422 4.09 2.08 1.71
C LYS A 422 3.58 1.98 0.28
N GLY A 423 3.93 0.90 -0.39
CA GLY A 423 3.76 0.79 -1.82
C GLY A 423 3.76 -0.64 -2.37
N PRO A 424 3.97 -0.80 -3.69
CA PRO A 424 4.02 -2.11 -4.35
C PRO A 424 5.18 -2.99 -3.87
N CYS A 425 6.29 -2.38 -3.39
CA CYS A 425 7.44 -3.10 -2.83
C CYS A 425 7.05 -3.94 -1.60
N ASP A 426 6.22 -3.41 -0.69
CA ASP A 426 5.69 -4.17 0.46
C ASP A 426 4.95 -5.44 0.02
N GLY A 427 4.13 -5.33 -1.02
CA GLY A 427 3.34 -6.44 -1.54
C GLY A 427 4.21 -7.54 -2.16
N ILE A 428 5.27 -7.15 -2.87
CA ILE A 428 6.24 -8.06 -3.46
C ILE A 428 7.05 -8.75 -2.37
N GLY A 429 7.61 -7.99 -1.42
CA GLY A 429 8.35 -8.53 -0.29
C GLY A 429 7.51 -9.51 0.53
N GLY A 430 6.28 -9.13 0.89
CA GLY A 430 5.35 -10.01 1.61
C GLY A 430 5.00 -11.28 0.83
N THR A 431 4.85 -11.18 -0.49
CA THR A 431 4.55 -12.34 -1.35
C THR A 431 5.74 -13.29 -1.47
N SER A 432 6.96 -12.77 -1.71
CA SER A 432 8.19 -13.57 -1.77
C SER A 432 8.41 -14.35 -0.48
N LYS A 433 8.29 -13.68 0.67
CA LYS A 433 8.41 -14.32 1.99
C LYS A 433 7.36 -15.39 2.24
N ARG A 434 6.09 -15.12 1.90
CA ARG A 434 5.00 -16.09 2.08
C ARG A 434 5.21 -17.34 1.24
N MET A 435 5.69 -17.17 0.01
CA MET A 435 5.91 -18.30 -0.89
C MET A 435 7.11 -19.14 -0.49
N ALA A 436 8.16 -18.52 0.04
CA ALA A 436 9.26 -19.24 0.68
C ALA A 436 8.75 -20.06 1.88
N ASP A 437 7.99 -19.44 2.80
CA ASP A 437 7.40 -20.15 3.95
C ASP A 437 6.49 -21.32 3.52
N GLU A 438 5.74 -21.17 2.42
CA GLU A 438 4.85 -22.22 1.89
C GLU A 438 5.66 -23.37 1.27
N ALA A 439 6.74 -23.06 0.55
CA ALA A 439 7.63 -24.06 -0.03
C ALA A 439 8.33 -24.89 1.07
N VAL A 440 8.85 -24.23 2.12
CA VAL A 440 9.47 -24.89 3.27
C VAL A 440 8.46 -25.76 4.02
N ARG A 441 7.28 -25.21 4.35
CA ARG A 441 6.24 -25.94 5.09
C ARG A 441 5.71 -27.17 4.36
N THR A 442 5.70 -27.14 3.02
CA THR A 442 5.27 -28.28 2.21
C THR A 442 6.38 -29.31 1.98
N GLY A 443 7.55 -29.12 2.58
CA GLY A 443 8.70 -30.02 2.45
C GLY A 443 9.33 -30.00 1.05
N LYS A 444 9.03 -28.98 0.23
CA LYS A 444 9.55 -28.89 -1.15
C LYS A 444 10.98 -28.37 -1.22
N VAL A 445 11.42 -27.64 -0.20
CA VAL A 445 12.73 -27.01 -0.12
C VAL A 445 13.10 -26.79 1.34
N ALA A 446 14.39 -26.82 1.65
CA ALA A 446 14.94 -26.29 2.90
C ALA A 446 15.61 -24.96 2.57
N ILE A 447 15.22 -23.87 3.24
CA ILE A 447 15.86 -22.56 3.09
C ILE A 447 16.52 -22.23 4.42
N GLN A 448 17.83 -22.41 4.51
CA GLN A 448 18.60 -22.18 5.73
C GLN A 448 19.36 -20.86 5.69
N ASP A 449 19.69 -20.36 4.51
CA ASP A 449 20.47 -19.15 4.32
C ASP A 449 20.01 -18.33 3.08
N PRO A 450 20.61 -17.14 2.84
CA PRO A 450 20.33 -16.32 1.67
C PRO A 450 20.61 -17.00 0.31
N HIS A 451 21.61 -17.88 0.24
CA HIS A 451 21.95 -18.61 -0.98
C HIS A 451 20.89 -19.66 -1.31
N ASP A 452 20.42 -20.41 -0.32
CA ASP A 452 19.30 -21.34 -0.46
C ASP A 452 18.04 -20.62 -0.92
N PHE A 453 17.76 -19.45 -0.33
CA PHE A 453 16.60 -18.65 -0.73
C PHE A 453 16.71 -18.28 -2.22
N PHE A 454 17.88 -17.80 -2.66
CA PHE A 454 18.09 -17.46 -4.07
C PHE A 454 18.02 -18.69 -4.99
N ALA A 455 18.67 -19.79 -4.63
CA ALA A 455 18.62 -21.05 -5.39
C ALA A 455 17.17 -21.54 -5.54
N TRP A 456 16.37 -21.47 -4.47
CA TRP A 456 14.95 -21.78 -4.52
C TRP A 456 14.21 -20.92 -5.54
N THR A 457 14.49 -19.61 -5.60
CA THR A 457 13.82 -18.71 -6.56
C THR A 457 14.07 -19.10 -8.02
N GLN A 458 15.24 -19.67 -8.31
CA GLN A 458 15.61 -20.16 -9.64
C GLN A 458 15.01 -21.53 -9.97
N SER A 459 14.69 -22.33 -8.94
CA SER A 459 14.16 -23.69 -9.11
C SER A 459 12.77 -23.75 -9.78
N GLN A 460 12.40 -24.92 -10.28
CA GLN A 460 11.04 -25.17 -10.79
C GLN A 460 9.96 -25.09 -9.71
N SER A 461 10.33 -25.26 -8.44
CA SER A 461 9.40 -25.24 -7.31
C SER A 461 8.87 -23.84 -6.98
N CYS A 462 9.56 -22.78 -7.42
CA CYS A 462 9.14 -21.41 -7.21
C CYS A 462 8.18 -20.95 -8.33
N SER A 463 6.95 -20.59 -7.98
CA SER A 463 5.94 -20.11 -8.93
C SER A 463 5.97 -18.60 -9.18
N LEU A 464 6.96 -17.86 -8.65
CA LEU A 464 7.13 -16.40 -8.84
C LEU A 464 7.83 -16.04 -10.17
N LYS A 465 7.45 -16.70 -11.27
CA LYS A 465 8.15 -16.56 -12.57
C LYS A 465 8.05 -15.15 -13.20
N SER A 466 7.11 -14.32 -12.77
CA SER A 466 6.98 -12.93 -13.25
C SER A 466 7.99 -11.97 -12.59
N ILE A 467 8.55 -12.35 -11.43
CA ILE A 467 9.49 -11.54 -10.65
C ILE A 467 10.91 -11.98 -11.00
N LYS A 468 11.80 -11.02 -11.27
CA LYS A 468 13.23 -11.31 -11.45
C LYS A 468 13.92 -11.27 -10.09
N PHE A 469 14.69 -12.30 -9.78
CA PHE A 469 15.49 -12.36 -8.55
C PHE A 469 16.96 -12.18 -8.88
N ILE A 470 17.67 -11.40 -8.06
CA ILE A 470 19.11 -11.14 -8.19
C ILE A 470 19.76 -11.33 -6.82
N PHE A 471 20.93 -11.97 -6.79
CA PHE A 471 21.70 -12.12 -5.56
C PHE A 471 22.75 -11.01 -5.43
N LEU A 472 22.81 -10.39 -4.26
CA LEU A 472 23.82 -9.41 -3.89
C LEU A 472 24.71 -9.99 -2.77
N PRO A 473 25.96 -10.37 -3.07
CA PRO A 473 26.91 -10.84 -2.06
C PRO A 473 27.37 -9.72 -1.12
N LYS A 474 27.59 -10.06 0.15
CA LYS A 474 28.08 -9.16 1.19
C LYS A 474 29.37 -8.44 0.83
N ASP A 475 30.33 -9.13 0.21
CA ASP A 475 31.62 -8.57 -0.18
C ASP A 475 31.48 -7.33 -1.09
N LYS A 476 30.45 -7.29 -1.95
CA LYS A 476 30.18 -6.10 -2.78
C LYS A 476 29.77 -4.89 -1.93
N CYS A 477 28.95 -5.11 -0.90
CA CYS A 477 28.52 -4.07 0.04
C CYS A 477 29.70 -3.58 0.88
N GLU A 478 30.57 -4.48 1.36
CA GLU A 478 31.76 -4.11 2.13
C GLU A 478 32.75 -3.29 1.30
N ASN A 479 33.02 -3.69 0.05
CA ASN A 479 33.89 -2.93 -0.85
C ASN A 479 33.32 -1.54 -1.17
N LYS A 480 32.00 -1.44 -1.41
CA LYS A 480 31.33 -0.15 -1.61
C LYS A 480 31.42 0.73 -0.36
N SER A 481 31.26 0.14 0.82
CA SER A 481 31.38 0.85 2.11
C SER A 481 32.78 1.45 2.29
N LYS A 482 33.84 0.69 1.97
CA LYS A 482 35.23 1.17 1.99
C LYS A 482 35.43 2.36 1.05
N LEU A 483 34.98 2.25 -0.20
CA LEU A 483 35.06 3.34 -1.19
C LEU A 483 34.36 4.62 -0.71
N LEU A 484 33.17 4.49 -0.12
CA LEU A 484 32.43 5.63 0.42
C LEU A 484 33.14 6.28 1.62
N SER A 485 33.85 5.48 2.43
CA SER A 485 34.57 5.98 3.59
C SER A 485 35.80 6.82 3.22
N GLU A 486 36.38 6.58 2.05
CA GLU A 486 37.50 7.35 1.51
C GLU A 486 37.07 8.72 0.95
N GLN A 487 35.78 8.87 0.62
CA GLN A 487 35.23 10.11 0.06
C GLN A 487 34.91 11.15 1.14
N LYS A 488 35.43 12.38 0.96
CA LYS A 488 35.14 13.53 1.82
C LYS A 488 33.82 14.22 1.43
N LEU A 489 32.71 13.57 1.73
CA LEU A 489 31.36 14.05 1.41
C LEU A 489 30.86 15.12 2.39
N ARG A 490 30.22 16.17 1.87
CA ARG A 490 29.55 17.24 2.62
C ARG A 490 28.07 16.90 2.84
N PRO A 491 27.55 16.96 4.08
CA PRO A 491 26.12 16.89 4.32
C PRO A 491 25.40 18.12 3.75
N VAL A 492 24.29 17.91 3.06
CA VAL A 492 23.46 19.00 2.53
C VAL A 492 22.58 19.58 3.65
N PRO A 493 22.55 20.91 3.85
CA PRO A 493 21.71 21.55 4.87
C PRO A 493 20.24 21.17 4.73
N GLY A 494 19.57 20.96 5.87
CA GLY A 494 18.14 20.67 5.86
C GLY A 494 17.74 19.33 5.24
N THR A 495 18.67 18.37 5.06
CA THR A 495 18.44 17.04 4.45
C THR A 495 17.09 16.39 4.84
N MET A 496 16.68 16.48 6.11
CA MET A 496 15.43 15.87 6.61
C MET A 496 14.14 16.50 6.09
N LYS A 497 14.20 17.74 5.59
CA LYS A 497 13.05 18.47 5.01
C LYS A 497 12.93 18.25 3.50
N LEU A 498 14.02 17.79 2.87
CA LEU A 498 14.08 17.56 1.43
C LEU A 498 13.31 16.29 1.04
N HIS A 499 12.53 16.41 -0.03
CA HIS A 499 11.77 15.32 -0.62
C HIS A 499 12.03 15.13 -2.11
N ALA A 500 12.75 16.04 -2.75
CA ALA A 500 13.24 15.87 -4.11
C ALA A 500 14.67 16.36 -4.23
N VAL A 501 15.49 15.57 -4.91
CA VAL A 501 16.89 15.83 -5.22
C VAL A 501 17.09 15.43 -6.67
N ALA A 502 17.70 16.28 -7.47
CA ALA A 502 17.92 16.04 -8.89
C ALA A 502 19.36 16.37 -9.26
N GLU A 503 19.88 15.60 -10.20
CA GLU A 503 21.21 15.81 -10.73
C GLU A 503 21.31 17.12 -11.51
N LYS A 504 22.38 17.89 -11.25
CA LYS A 504 22.79 19.02 -12.09
C LYS A 504 24.16 18.80 -12.75
N GLY A 505 24.96 17.87 -12.22
CA GLY A 505 26.32 17.56 -12.65
C GLY A 505 27.37 18.32 -11.84
N ASN A 506 28.65 18.00 -12.05
CA ASN A 506 29.81 18.60 -11.38
C ASN A 506 29.69 18.63 -9.84
N ASP A 507 29.28 17.50 -9.24
CA ASP A 507 29.10 17.40 -7.78
C ASP A 507 28.06 18.40 -7.20
N VAL A 508 27.11 18.85 -8.03
CA VAL A 508 26.00 19.70 -7.63
C VAL A 508 24.67 18.97 -7.80
N VAL A 509 23.82 19.10 -6.77
CA VAL A 509 22.44 18.63 -6.78
C VAL A 509 21.48 19.81 -6.65
N ALA A 510 20.36 19.74 -7.36
CA ALA A 510 19.20 20.59 -7.11
C ALA A 510 18.33 19.92 -6.05
N VAL A 511 17.92 20.65 -5.02
CA VAL A 511 17.11 20.13 -3.90
C VAL A 511 15.82 20.92 -3.70
N ARG A 512 14.79 20.24 -3.18
CA ARG A 512 13.48 20.84 -2.89
C ARG A 512 12.75 20.12 -1.74
N ASN A 513 11.92 20.89 -1.01
CA ASN A 513 11.11 20.37 0.10
C ASN A 513 9.97 19.43 -0.32
N THR A 514 9.53 19.48 -1.57
CA THR A 514 8.49 18.62 -2.17
C THR A 514 8.87 18.28 -3.61
N SER A 515 8.43 17.12 -4.11
CA SER A 515 8.58 16.77 -5.52
C SER A 515 7.78 17.71 -6.42
N CYS A 516 8.23 17.85 -7.67
CA CYS A 516 7.53 18.61 -8.70
C CYS A 516 7.78 18.00 -10.08
N TYR A 517 6.71 17.70 -10.79
CA TYR A 517 6.65 17.09 -12.11
C TYR A 517 5.73 17.88 -13.04
N CYS A 518 5.66 19.19 -12.85
CA CYS A 518 5.13 20.08 -13.87
C CYS A 518 5.98 19.99 -15.15
N VAL A 519 5.47 20.50 -16.25
CA VAL A 519 6.09 20.41 -17.58
C VAL A 519 7.58 20.84 -17.56
N THR A 520 7.92 21.93 -16.88
CA THR A 520 9.30 22.44 -16.79
C THR A 520 10.22 21.62 -15.89
N CYS A 521 9.71 21.09 -14.76
CA CYS A 521 10.50 20.20 -13.91
C CYS A 521 10.74 18.85 -14.55
N LEU A 522 9.84 18.41 -15.44
CA LEU A 522 9.99 17.16 -16.18
C LEU A 522 11.05 17.27 -17.28
N SER A 523 11.20 18.44 -17.91
CA SER A 523 12.19 18.74 -18.97
C SER A 523 13.58 19.14 -18.47
N ASP A 524 13.84 19.07 -17.16
CA ASP A 524 15.17 19.27 -16.54
C ASP A 524 15.72 20.70 -16.58
N GLU A 525 14.88 21.69 -16.82
CA GLU A 525 15.30 23.09 -16.81
C GLU A 525 15.47 23.63 -15.37
N PHE A 526 14.86 22.97 -14.37
CA PHE A 526 14.83 23.40 -12.95
C PHE A 526 14.44 24.89 -12.75
N THR A 527 13.74 25.47 -13.72
CA THR A 527 13.29 26.88 -13.74
C THR A 527 12.04 27.10 -12.89
N CYS A 528 11.43 26.05 -12.36
CA CYS A 528 10.31 26.15 -11.44
C CYS A 528 10.77 26.70 -10.08
N GLU A 529 9.96 27.56 -9.47
CA GLU A 529 10.23 28.13 -8.16
C GLU A 529 10.54 27.05 -7.09
N ASN A 530 11.44 27.37 -6.17
CA ASN A 530 11.84 26.59 -4.98
C ASN A 530 12.90 25.49 -5.16
N TRP A 531 13.58 25.38 -6.30
CA TRP A 531 14.81 24.59 -6.39
C TRP A 531 16.00 25.36 -5.81
N GLN A 532 16.80 24.70 -4.99
CA GLN A 532 18.04 25.23 -4.42
C GLN A 532 19.22 24.37 -4.89
N LEU A 533 20.35 24.98 -5.22
CA LEU A 533 21.55 24.25 -5.66
C LEU A 533 22.50 24.04 -4.48
N GLU A 534 23.00 22.82 -4.33
CA GLU A 534 23.87 22.40 -3.23
C GLU A 534 25.03 21.55 -3.73
N THR A 535 26.23 21.80 -3.21
CA THR A 535 27.46 21.05 -3.56
C THR A 535 27.70 19.91 -2.58
N VAL A 536 27.97 18.71 -3.09
CA VAL A 536 28.10 17.48 -2.29
C VAL A 536 29.53 17.09 -1.89
N LEU A 537 30.55 17.67 -2.53
CA LEU A 537 31.97 17.48 -2.19
C LEU A 537 32.54 18.66 -1.38
N LYS A 538 33.56 18.37 -0.56
CA LYS A 538 34.42 19.41 0.02
C LYS A 538 35.53 19.75 -0.97
N THR A 539 35.50 20.94 -1.58
CA THR A 539 36.64 21.48 -2.31
C THR A 539 37.73 21.90 -1.32
N GLY A 540 38.97 21.45 -1.55
CA GLY A 540 40.15 22.05 -0.93
C GLY A 540 40.43 23.40 -1.57
N THR A 541 40.93 24.35 -0.79
CA THR A 541 41.32 25.75 -1.13
C THR A 541 40.19 26.73 -1.46
N GLN A 542 39.87 27.59 -0.49
CA GLN A 542 40.04 29.05 -0.62
C GLN A 542 40.30 29.63 0.77
N GLU A 543 41.52 30.14 0.97
CA GLU A 543 41.87 31.05 2.05
C GLU A 543 41.16 32.39 1.82
N GLY A 544 40.59 32.95 2.89
CA GLY A 544 40.32 34.38 3.04
C GLY A 544 39.19 34.98 2.21
N GLU A 545 38.00 35.06 2.78
CA GLU A 545 37.31 36.36 2.92
C GLU A 545 36.25 36.25 4.02
N THR A 546 36.42 37.10 5.02
CA THR A 546 35.60 37.25 6.22
C THR A 546 34.20 37.73 5.88
N ALA A 547 33.18 36.95 6.25
CA ALA A 547 31.83 37.46 6.50
C ALA A 547 31.41 36.97 7.90
N GLU A 548 31.57 37.85 8.87
CA GLU A 548 30.99 37.72 10.21
C GLU A 548 29.46 37.59 10.07
N VAL A 549 28.93 36.43 10.44
CA VAL A 549 27.52 36.30 10.80
C VAL A 549 27.47 35.57 12.14
N ALA A 550 26.82 36.24 13.09
CA ALA A 550 26.80 35.97 14.52
C ALA A 550 26.60 34.49 14.89
N ASP A 551 27.54 34.02 15.69
CA ASP A 551 27.53 32.76 16.42
C ASP A 551 26.66 32.94 17.68
N GLU A 552 25.36 32.60 17.58
CA GLU A 552 24.51 32.36 18.75
C GLU A 552 23.70 31.07 18.55
N ALA A 553 24.30 29.94 18.93
CA ALA A 553 23.71 28.86 19.73
C ALA A 553 24.51 27.55 19.49
N ARG A 554 25.63 27.41 20.21
CA ARG A 554 26.26 26.11 20.48
C ARG A 554 25.28 25.23 21.26
N GLU A 555 24.58 24.33 20.57
CA GLU A 555 24.18 23.07 21.19
C GLU A 555 25.33 22.07 21.00
N THR A 556 26.10 21.87 22.06
CA THR A 556 27.11 20.80 22.16
C THR A 556 26.43 19.44 22.10
N TYR A 557 26.59 18.72 20.98
CA TYR A 557 26.28 17.30 20.90
C TYR A 557 27.54 16.51 21.26
N PRO A 558 27.48 15.55 22.20
CA PRO A 558 28.63 14.71 22.49
C PRO A 558 28.91 13.80 21.29
N GLU A 559 30.19 13.71 20.91
CA GLU A 559 30.70 12.70 19.99
C GLU A 559 30.29 11.30 20.50
N MET A 560 29.30 10.69 19.85
CA MET A 560 28.93 9.30 20.10
C MET A 560 29.57 8.44 19.02
N ASP A 561 30.54 7.65 19.46
CA ASP A 561 31.16 6.57 18.72
C ASP A 561 30.09 5.49 18.42
N TYR A 562 29.66 5.39 17.16
CA TYR A 562 28.58 4.47 16.77
C TYR A 562 29.15 3.07 16.52
N SER A 563 28.91 2.15 17.45
CA SER A 563 29.17 0.73 17.22
C SER A 563 28.07 0.14 16.31
N ILE A 564 28.47 -0.72 15.37
CA ILE A 564 27.62 -1.40 14.38
C ILE A 564 26.50 -2.28 15.01
N ALA A 565 26.49 -2.45 16.34
CA ALA A 565 25.55 -3.31 17.06
C ALA A 565 24.25 -2.60 17.54
N ASP A 566 24.08 -1.29 17.36
CA ASP A 566 22.99 -0.54 18.00
C ASP A 566 21.70 -0.39 17.17
N TYR A 567 21.63 -1.00 15.97
CA TYR A 567 20.40 -1.08 15.18
C TYR A 567 19.64 -2.37 15.49
N VAL A 568 18.79 -2.35 16.52
CA VAL A 568 17.81 -3.41 16.72
C VAL A 568 16.58 -3.12 15.87
N ALA A 569 16.46 -3.86 14.76
CA ALA A 569 15.18 -4.11 14.09
C ALA A 569 14.12 -4.43 15.16
N ALA A 570 12.94 -3.82 15.05
CA ALA A 570 11.84 -4.05 15.99
C ALA A 570 11.58 -5.56 16.15
N ILE A 571 11.97 -6.13 17.29
CA ILE A 571 11.55 -7.46 17.71
C ILE A 571 10.08 -7.31 18.10
N TYR A 572 9.18 -7.71 17.21
CA TYR A 572 7.79 -7.93 17.57
C TYR A 572 7.73 -9.17 18.45
N LEU A 573 7.73 -8.97 19.77
CA LEU A 573 7.30 -10.00 20.70
C LEU A 573 5.81 -10.27 20.43
N LYS A 574 5.49 -11.55 20.19
CA LYS A 574 4.13 -12.03 19.92
C LYS A 574 3.18 -11.78 21.07
#